data_AF-A0A0D2LKV7-F1
#
_entry.id   AF-A0A0D2LKV7-F1
#
_cell.length_a   1.000
_cell.length_b   1.000
_cell.length_c   1.000
_cell.angle_alpha   90.00
_cell.angle_beta   90.00
_cell.angle_gamma   90.00
#
_symmetry.space_group_name_H-M   'P 1'
#
loop_
_entity.id
_entity.type
_entity.pdbx_description
1 polymer ?
#
loop_
_entity_poly.entity_id
_entity_poly.type
_entity_poly.pdbx_seq_one_letter_code
_entity_poly.pdbx_strand_id
1 'polypeptide(L)'
;MVFCRQCQDEVEAENDAAGGFAACPQCGLILEDIAFSSDVQFAKGADGEGELVGQFVSETGQVRGIGRMAGGRLWGARGDSHDMAVSKGRGELQGMIDTFRLRPREECLEAAHRLYRLALQQGFTKGRRVNQARGG
;
A
#
# COMPACT_ATOMS: atom_id res chain seq x y z
N MET A 1 -23.78 -0.97 -12.24
CA MET A 1 -24.22 -0.24 -13.45
C MET A 1 -23.03 0.58 -13.90
N VAL A 2 -22.63 0.45 -15.17
CA VAL A 2 -21.40 1.05 -15.73
C VAL A 2 -21.76 1.76 -17.02
N PHE A 3 -21.19 2.93 -17.27
CA PHE A 3 -21.49 3.70 -18.48
C PHE A 3 -20.73 3.15 -19.70
N CYS A 4 -21.45 2.79 -20.76
CA CYS A 4 -20.85 2.34 -22.01
C CYS A 4 -20.69 3.51 -22.99
N ARG A 5 -19.46 3.79 -23.42
CA ARG A 5 -19.19 4.88 -24.39
C ARG A 5 -19.76 4.63 -25.80
N GLN A 6 -19.93 3.37 -26.18
CA GLN A 6 -20.45 2.98 -27.50
C GLN A 6 -21.99 3.06 -27.54
N CYS A 7 -22.65 2.60 -26.48
CA CYS A 7 -24.12 2.65 -26.36
C CYS A 7 -24.63 4.02 -25.86
N GLN A 8 -23.74 4.83 -25.27
CA GLN A 8 -24.06 6.11 -24.64
C GLN A 8 -25.15 5.99 -23.55
N ASP A 9 -25.18 4.84 -22.88
CA ASP A 9 -26.20 4.51 -21.89
C ASP A 9 -25.57 3.76 -20.70
N GLU A 10 -26.31 3.72 -19.60
CA GLU A 10 -25.95 3.01 -18.39
C GLU A 10 -26.37 1.54 -18.52
N VAL A 11 -25.39 0.64 -18.51
CA VAL A 11 -25.62 -0.79 -18.75
C VAL A 11 -25.21 -1.63 -17.53
N GLU A 12 -25.88 -2.77 -17.35
CA GLU A 12 -25.40 -3.82 -16.47
C GLU A 12 -24.28 -4.57 -17.18
N ALA A 13 -23.05 -4.43 -16.67
CA ALA A 13 -21.90 -5.11 -17.22
C ALA A 13 -22.02 -6.62 -16.99
N GLU A 14 -21.73 -7.39 -18.03
CA GLU A 14 -21.65 -8.85 -17.92
C GLU A 14 -20.19 -9.23 -17.65
N ASN A 15 -19.97 -9.95 -16.55
CA ASN A 15 -18.63 -10.29 -16.07
C ASN A 15 -18.26 -11.70 -16.55
N ASP A 16 -17.25 -11.82 -17.41
CA ASP A 16 -16.67 -13.12 -17.75
C ASP A 16 -15.56 -13.47 -16.75
N ALA A 17 -15.88 -14.30 -15.77
CA ALA A 17 -14.94 -14.75 -14.75
C ALA A 17 -13.80 -15.61 -15.31
N ALA A 18 -13.97 -16.26 -16.46
CA ALA A 18 -12.92 -17.05 -17.09
C ALA A 18 -11.94 -16.18 -17.89
N GLY A 19 -12.46 -15.12 -18.53
CA GLY A 19 -11.71 -14.16 -19.32
C GLY A 19 -11.10 -13.01 -18.51
N GLY A 20 -11.62 -12.70 -17.33
CA GLY A 20 -11.15 -11.60 -16.48
C GLY A 20 -11.52 -10.22 -16.99
N PHE A 21 -12.59 -10.10 -17.78
CA PHE A 21 -13.07 -8.83 -18.31
C PHE A 21 -14.57 -8.69 -18.09
N ALA A 22 -15.04 -7.44 -18.00
CA ALA A 22 -16.46 -7.15 -18.09
C ALA A 22 -16.78 -6.46 -19.42
N ALA A 23 -17.83 -6.91 -20.08
CA ALA A 23 -18.26 -6.40 -21.37
C ALA A 23 -19.67 -5.80 -21.30
N CYS A 24 -19.94 -4.85 -22.18
CA CYS A 24 -21.29 -4.37 -22.42
C CYS A 24 -22.09 -5.43 -23.19
N PRO A 25 -23.22 -5.92 -22.67
CA PRO A 25 -24.00 -6.98 -23.32
C PRO A 25 -24.66 -6.52 -24.64
N GLN A 26 -24.80 -5.21 -24.86
CA GLN A 26 -25.45 -4.68 -26.07
C GLN A 26 -24.50 -4.48 -27.24
N CYS A 27 -23.25 -4.07 -26.99
CA CYS A 27 -22.29 -3.74 -28.06
C CYS A 27 -20.99 -4.54 -28.03
N GLY A 28 -20.77 -5.35 -26.99
CA GLY A 28 -19.56 -6.16 -26.82
C GLY A 28 -18.30 -5.35 -26.46
N LEU A 29 -18.43 -4.05 -26.18
CA LEU A 29 -17.30 -3.22 -25.73
C LEU A 29 -16.83 -3.69 -24.34
N ILE A 30 -15.54 -3.96 -24.20
CA ILE A 30 -14.91 -4.24 -22.91
C ILE A 30 -14.91 -2.96 -22.08
N LEU A 31 -15.60 -2.99 -20.93
CA LEU A 31 -15.78 -1.86 -20.03
C LEU A 31 -14.66 -1.79 -18.98
N GLU A 32 -14.21 -2.94 -18.50
CA GLU A 32 -13.10 -3.09 -17.56
C GLU A 32 -12.29 -4.35 -17.85
N ASP A 33 -10.98 -4.22 -17.70
CA ASP A 33 -10.01 -5.32 -17.69
C ASP A 33 -9.68 -5.59 -16.21
N ILE A 34 -10.20 -6.68 -15.66
CA ILE A 34 -10.11 -7.01 -14.23
C ILE A 34 -8.77 -7.71 -14.03
N ALA A 35 -7.67 -6.95 -14.10
CA ALA A 35 -6.32 -7.48 -13.97
C ALA A 35 -5.97 -7.92 -12.52
N PHE A 36 -6.78 -7.55 -11.52
CA PHE A 36 -6.51 -7.83 -10.11
C PHE A 36 -7.78 -8.30 -9.39
N SER A 37 -7.70 -9.48 -8.76
CA SER A 37 -8.73 -9.94 -7.82
C SER A 37 -8.39 -9.49 -6.40
N SER A 38 -9.40 -9.06 -5.65
CA SER A 38 -9.28 -8.78 -4.21
C SER A 38 -9.30 -10.04 -3.34
N ASP A 39 -9.66 -11.19 -3.93
CA ASP A 39 -9.75 -12.44 -3.20
C ASP A 39 -8.38 -13.08 -3.01
N VAL A 40 -8.15 -13.58 -1.79
CA VAL A 40 -6.92 -14.28 -1.44
C VAL A 40 -7.04 -15.74 -1.84
N GLN A 41 -6.27 -16.18 -2.82
CA GLN A 41 -6.25 -17.58 -3.26
C GLN A 41 -5.13 -18.35 -2.55
N PHE A 42 -5.41 -19.60 -2.16
CA PHE A 42 -4.44 -20.52 -1.57
C PHE A 42 -4.32 -21.76 -2.45
N ALA A 43 -3.11 -22.06 -2.93
CA ALA A 43 -2.79 -23.29 -3.63
C ALA A 43 -2.04 -24.24 -2.69
N LYS A 44 -2.32 -25.54 -2.77
CA LYS A 44 -1.59 -26.53 -1.98
C LYS A 44 -0.24 -26.80 -2.64
N GLY A 45 0.86 -26.48 -1.97
CA GLY A 45 2.22 -26.81 -2.41
C GLY A 45 2.46 -28.33 -2.42
N ALA A 46 3.53 -28.77 -3.08
CA ALA A 46 3.88 -30.19 -3.22
C ALA A 46 4.02 -30.92 -1.87
N ASP A 47 4.39 -30.19 -0.81
CA ASP A 47 4.54 -30.71 0.56
C ASP A 47 3.24 -30.68 1.39
N GLY A 48 2.12 -30.28 0.78
CA GLY A 48 0.82 -30.23 1.42
C GLY A 48 0.55 -28.98 2.28
N GLU A 49 1.52 -28.07 2.41
CA GLU A 49 1.33 -26.75 3.01
C GLU A 49 0.55 -25.84 2.03
N GLY A 50 -0.42 -25.07 2.55
CA GLY A 50 -1.16 -24.09 1.76
C GLY A 50 -0.28 -22.86 1.47
N GLU A 51 0.02 -22.61 0.22
CA GLU A 51 0.76 -21.45 -0.27
C GLU A 51 -0.23 -20.38 -0.79
N LEU A 52 -0.01 -19.13 -0.39
CA LEU A 52 -0.74 -17.97 -0.91
C LEU A 52 -0.35 -17.75 -2.37
N VAL A 53 -1.34 -17.71 -3.27
CA VAL A 53 -1.13 -17.41 -4.69
C VAL A 53 -1.31 -15.91 -4.90
N GLY A 54 -0.27 -15.27 -5.43
CA GLY A 54 -0.26 -13.85 -5.76
C GLY A 54 0.69 -13.02 -4.88
N GLN A 55 0.80 -11.74 -5.20
CA GLN A 55 1.70 -10.81 -4.54
C GLN A 55 0.89 -9.69 -3.88
N PHE A 56 1.08 -9.50 -2.57
CA PHE A 56 0.45 -8.38 -1.86
C PHE A 56 1.09 -7.06 -2.29
N VAL A 57 0.28 -6.15 -2.82
CA VAL A 57 0.69 -4.78 -3.14
C VAL A 57 0.22 -3.88 -2.02
N SER A 58 1.15 -3.36 -1.20
CA SER A 58 0.79 -2.37 -0.19
C SER A 58 0.45 -1.02 -0.82
N GLU A 59 -0.33 -0.20 -0.12
CA GLU A 59 -0.70 1.17 -0.53
C GLU A 59 0.50 2.06 -0.91
N THR A 60 1.69 1.77 -0.38
CA THR A 60 2.94 2.45 -0.74
C THR A 60 3.55 2.02 -2.08
N GLY A 61 2.91 1.11 -2.81
CA GLY A 61 3.43 0.53 -4.05
C GLY A 61 4.67 -0.35 -3.87
N GLN A 62 5.12 -0.55 -2.62
CA GLN A 62 6.23 -1.44 -2.34
C GLN A 62 5.76 -2.88 -2.50
N VAL A 63 6.24 -3.52 -3.56
CA VAL A 63 6.16 -4.95 -3.76
C VAL A 63 6.95 -5.61 -2.64
N ARG A 64 6.25 -6.12 -1.61
CA ARG A 64 6.85 -7.03 -0.63
C ARG A 64 6.93 -8.39 -1.29
N GLY A 65 7.97 -8.59 -2.09
CA GLY A 65 8.35 -9.93 -2.51
C GLY A 65 8.69 -10.72 -1.25
N ILE A 66 7.80 -11.62 -0.83
CA ILE A 66 8.15 -12.67 0.13
C ILE A 66 9.05 -13.64 -0.65
N GLY A 67 10.30 -13.25 -0.86
CA GLY A 67 11.30 -14.12 -1.45
C GLY A 67 11.58 -15.25 -0.46
N ARG A 68 10.87 -16.37 -0.58
CA ARG A 68 11.29 -17.63 -0.01
C ARG A 68 12.54 -18.07 -0.77
N MET A 69 13.72 -17.78 -0.22
CA MET A 69 14.96 -18.41 -0.68
C MET A 69 15.22 -19.66 0.15
N ALA A 70 15.46 -20.78 -0.53
CA ALA A 70 15.97 -22.00 0.08
C ALA A 70 17.27 -21.68 0.86
N GLY A 71 17.33 -22.10 2.13
CA GLY A 71 18.54 -21.96 2.96
C GLY A 71 18.43 -21.04 4.19
N GLY A 72 17.23 -20.65 4.63
CA GLY A 72 17.00 -20.14 5.99
C GLY A 72 17.63 -18.78 6.32
N ARG A 73 18.10 -18.01 5.32
CA ARG A 73 18.54 -16.63 5.52
C ARG A 73 17.59 -15.67 4.82
N LEU A 74 16.74 -15.02 5.60
CA LEU A 74 15.85 -13.95 5.17
C LEU A 74 16.70 -12.71 4.82
N TRP A 75 17.15 -12.62 3.57
CA TRP A 75 17.75 -11.37 3.05
C TRP A 75 16.63 -10.36 2.76
N GLY A 76 16.02 -9.91 3.85
CA GLY A 76 14.80 -9.10 3.91
C GLY A 76 14.34 -8.83 5.34
N ALA A 77 14.92 -9.51 6.34
CA ALA A 77 14.70 -9.22 7.77
C ALA A 77 15.44 -7.97 8.28
N ARG A 78 16.15 -7.24 7.42
CA ARG A 78 16.47 -5.85 7.73
C ARG A 78 15.19 -5.09 7.46
N GLY A 79 14.38 -4.91 8.50
CA GLY A 79 13.19 -4.05 8.45
C GLY A 79 13.54 -2.83 7.62
N ASP A 80 12.78 -2.63 6.54
CA ASP A 80 13.08 -1.66 5.51
C ASP A 80 13.48 -0.35 6.19
N SER A 81 14.63 0.24 5.83
CA SER A 81 15.11 1.47 6.50
C SER A 81 14.03 2.55 6.49
N HIS A 82 13.15 2.49 5.50
CA HIS A 82 11.92 3.24 5.40
C HIS A 82 10.92 2.93 6.54
N ASP A 83 10.54 1.68 6.77
CA ASP A 83 9.61 1.29 7.83
C ASP A 83 10.13 1.64 9.23
N MET A 84 11.44 1.47 9.46
CA MET A 84 12.08 1.92 10.69
C MET A 84 12.04 3.45 10.86
N ALA A 85 12.26 4.21 9.78
CA ALA A 85 12.16 5.67 9.81
C ALA A 85 10.73 6.15 10.07
N VAL A 86 9.73 5.52 9.45
CA VAL A 86 8.30 5.80 9.68
C VAL A 86 7.92 5.53 11.13
N SER A 87 8.31 4.38 11.68
CA SER A 87 8.02 4.03 13.09
C SER A 87 8.69 4.99 14.06
N LYS A 88 9.95 5.36 13.81
CA LYS A 88 10.69 6.30 14.66
C LYS A 88 10.04 7.70 14.63
N GLY A 89 9.71 8.20 13.45
CA GLY A 89 9.08 9.51 13.32
C GLY A 89 7.71 9.58 14.00
N ARG A 90 6.93 8.50 13.99
CA ARG A 90 5.67 8.44 14.75
C ARG A 90 5.88 8.64 16.26
N GLY A 91 6.94 8.05 16.83
CA GLY A 91 7.30 8.24 18.23
C GLY A 91 7.73 9.68 18.55
N GLU A 92 8.54 10.29 17.68
CA GLU A 92 8.95 11.69 17.85
C GLU A 92 7.75 12.65 17.77
N LEU A 93 6.83 12.42 16.84
CA LEU A 93 5.59 13.21 16.70
C LEU A 93 4.68 13.10 17.93
N GLN A 94 4.57 11.89 18.53
CA GLN A 94 3.84 11.71 19.79
C GLN A 94 4.45 12.57 20.90
N GLY A 95 5.78 12.54 21.05
CA GLY A 95 6.49 13.36 22.04
C GLY A 95 6.28 14.86 21.82
N MET A 96 6.29 15.34 20.57
CA MET A 96 6.02 16.74 20.23
C MET A 96 4.59 17.14 20.60
N ILE A 97 3.60 16.34 20.21
CA ILE A 97 2.17 16.59 20.51
C ILE A 97 1.92 16.64 22.02
N ASP A 98 2.52 15.71 22.77
CA ASP A 98 2.39 15.65 24.22
C ASP A 98 3.07 16.86 24.89
N THR A 99 4.23 17.29 24.37
CA THR A 99 4.95 18.49 24.85
C THR A 99 4.17 19.77 24.61
N PHE A 100 3.60 19.95 23.40
CA PHE A 100 2.83 21.12 23.02
C PHE A 100 1.36 21.04 23.46
N ARG A 101 0.94 19.94 24.09
CA ARG A 101 -0.45 19.68 24.54
C ARG A 101 -1.48 19.90 23.44
N LEU A 102 -1.15 19.53 22.20
CA LEU A 102 -2.06 19.67 21.07
C LEU A 102 -3.25 18.73 21.24
N ARG A 103 -4.46 19.26 21.01
CA ARG A 103 -5.71 18.49 21.02
C ARG A 103 -6.55 18.83 19.80
N PRO A 104 -7.30 17.86 19.24
CA PRO A 104 -7.36 16.45 19.61
C PRO A 104 -6.08 15.65 19.25
N ARG A 105 -5.57 14.87 20.21
CA ARG A 105 -4.24 14.23 20.14
C ARG A 105 -4.08 13.27 18.97
N GLU A 106 -5.04 12.36 18.81
CA GLU A 106 -4.96 11.30 17.79
C GLU A 106 -5.09 11.85 16.37
N GLU A 107 -5.97 12.83 16.15
CA GLU A 107 -6.13 13.48 14.84
C GLU A 107 -4.89 14.29 14.45
N CYS A 108 -4.33 15.06 15.40
CA CYS A 108 -3.07 15.77 15.18
C CYS A 108 -1.92 14.80 14.87
N LEU A 109 -1.86 13.66 15.58
CA LEU A 109 -0.83 12.65 15.36
C LEU A 109 -0.96 12.01 13.99
N GLU A 110 -2.17 11.66 13.58
CA GLU A 110 -2.42 11.04 12.28
C GLU A 110 -2.09 12.01 11.13
N ALA A 111 -2.55 13.25 11.21
CA ALA A 111 -2.26 14.27 10.21
C ALA A 111 -0.76 14.55 10.08
N ALA A 112 -0.07 14.75 11.21
CA ALA A 112 1.37 14.97 11.22
C ALA A 112 2.15 13.76 10.68
N HIS A 113 1.70 12.54 10.99
CA HIS A 113 2.32 11.32 10.51
C HIS A 113 2.14 11.11 8.99
N ARG A 114 0.98 11.47 8.43
CA ARG A 114 0.76 11.47 6.96
C ARG A 114 1.71 12.45 6.25
N LEU A 115 1.84 13.68 6.76
CA LEU A 115 2.78 14.67 6.23
C LEU A 115 4.24 14.21 6.35
N TYR A 116 4.60 13.61 7.49
CA TYR A 116 5.93 13.07 7.71
C TYR A 116 6.27 11.94 6.72
N ARG A 117 5.33 11.04 6.42
CA ARG A 117 5.50 9.99 5.39
C ARG A 117 5.73 10.58 4.01
N LEU A 118 4.96 11.60 3.62
CA LEU A 118 5.16 12.30 2.35
C LEU A 118 6.55 12.95 2.28
N ALA A 119 6.99 13.61 3.36
CA ALA A 119 8.31 14.23 3.45
C ALA A 119 9.44 13.18 3.40
N LEU A 120 9.26 12.01 4.02
CA LEU A 120 10.19 10.89 3.96
C LEU A 120 10.36 10.36 2.53
N GLN A 121 9.25 10.13 1.83
CA GLN A 121 9.26 9.64 0.44
C GLN A 121 9.95 10.62 -0.51
N GLN A 122 9.76 11.92 -0.29
CA GLN A 122 10.41 12.99 -1.06
C GLN A 122 11.87 13.27 -0.64
N GLY A 123 12.41 12.52 0.32
CA GLY A 123 13.82 12.63 0.72
C GLY A 123 14.15 13.85 1.60
N PHE A 124 13.17 14.57 2.15
CA PHE A 124 13.39 15.75 3.00
C PHE A 124 14.12 15.42 4.31
N THR A 125 14.18 14.15 4.70
CA THR A 125 14.89 13.69 5.91
C THR A 125 16.34 13.32 5.66
N LYS A 126 16.80 13.25 4.40
CA LYS A 126 18.21 13.02 4.07
C LYS A 126 18.94 14.37 4.08
N GLY A 127 19.71 14.63 5.14
CA GLY A 127 20.79 15.62 5.09
C GLY A 127 20.68 16.84 6.02
N ARG A 128 19.60 17.04 6.78
CA ARG A 128 19.61 18.07 7.84
C ARG A 128 20.20 17.51 9.12
N ARG A 129 21.46 17.85 9.40
CA ARG A 129 22.12 17.54 10.67
C ARG A 129 21.31 18.19 11.80
N VAL A 130 20.92 17.39 12.79
CA VAL A 130 20.11 17.76 13.97
C VAL A 130 20.77 18.78 14.92
N ASN A 131 21.94 19.31 14.58
CA ASN A 131 22.81 20.02 15.53
C ASN A 131 22.77 21.55 15.40
N GLN A 132 21.84 22.13 14.65
CA GLN A 132 21.80 23.58 14.44
C GLN A 132 20.39 24.19 14.61
N ALA A 133 19.61 23.63 15.54
CA ALA A 133 18.36 24.21 16.02
C ALA A 133 18.32 24.32 17.55
N ARG A 134 19.48 24.58 18.18
CA ARG A 134 19.56 25.12 19.53
C ARG A 134 20.30 26.45 19.41
N GLY A 135 19.54 27.54 19.51
CA GLY A 135 20.04 28.90 19.36
C GLY A 135 21.18 29.23 20.31
N GLY A 136 22.10 30.05 19.80
CA GLY A 136 22.78 31.08 20.57
C GLY A 136 22.12 32.42 20.28
#